data_AF-A0A3M7N8I5-F1
#
_entry.id   AF-A0A3M7N8I5-F1
#
_cell.length_a   1.000
_cell.length_b   1.000
_cell.length_c   1.000
_cell.angle_alpha   90.00
_cell.angle_beta   90.00
_cell.angle_gamma   90.00
#
_symmetry.space_group_name_H-M   'P 1'
#
loop_
_entity.id
_entity.type
_entity.pdbx_description
1 polymer ?
#
loop_
_entity_poly.entity_id
_entity_poly.type
_entity_poly.pdbx_seq_one_letter_code
_entity_poly.pdbx_strand_id
1 'polypeptide(L)'
;MAATPPKSPSKVEDSSFRKTTTLFHHSLITSDFDALTFSAAAALQLKVPALSDEEQGLHDHITSKSDHRLIVSPYNSSLHLLDLERYDHATRLLAKALTILKPIRDGYATEPFLESFNFGEVFSLLRKLVRIEGHCWQQQEFYVVTFRSQLKPNADSNRLFDLDSYSHAEAMASGGLLKYWYGVKDENLKNLATCFWRSRKDAYEGGKGPWHAQARAAAGIWYQSIVFKTFTLTIEDDAPEPPLKAFTPPKDRAFFADPKKTSLLSAAKAVKDLTPFVGTELEGIQLSQLTDAQKDELALLVAERGVVTFRQQDLTLEQQYALSDYWGIRDRDPNQVDPRHVTVLGRNDDVRVLESYGGDYHGDHSFEVNPPSYTILRFVRHPPTGGDTLFTSQAKLYDSLSPTLKKTLSGLTAVHSSEQAYALSVAQGGKPLRGPVRTEHPLIRTHPVTRKQLINYNPQFVIHIPALTGVESKHVMEFLREHLHTADDFTVRWKWEPNSIAIWDNRSVAHRAIPGGYDPRAREATRTAVFGEVPFYEGPSQNEPQVDAKEKQEEIFDGYFGRYDEGKEGEITEGVTASTTAKAQPSAAEIVVN
;
A
#
# COMPACT_ATOMS: atom_id res chain seq x y z
N MET A 1 -23.68 26.75 -47.60
CA MET A 1 -24.42 25.67 -46.93
C MET A 1 -23.47 25.06 -45.91
N ALA A 2 -23.73 25.24 -44.61
CA ALA A 2 -22.87 24.76 -43.53
C ALA A 2 -23.02 23.24 -43.38
N ALA A 3 -21.90 22.51 -43.46
CA ALA A 3 -21.86 21.07 -43.25
C ALA A 3 -21.77 20.77 -41.75
N THR A 4 -22.65 19.89 -41.29
CA THR A 4 -22.86 19.45 -39.90
C THR A 4 -21.68 18.59 -39.42
N PRO A 5 -21.21 18.74 -38.16
CA PRO A 5 -20.14 17.89 -37.62
C PRO A 5 -20.65 16.46 -37.33
N PRO A 6 -19.77 15.44 -37.34
CA PRO A 6 -20.16 14.04 -37.17
C PRO A 6 -20.63 13.77 -35.74
N LYS A 7 -21.69 12.97 -35.62
CA LYS A 7 -22.26 12.50 -34.35
C LYS A 7 -21.21 11.73 -33.54
N SER A 8 -21.09 12.06 -32.27
CA SER A 8 -20.36 11.30 -31.26
C SER A 8 -20.86 9.85 -31.20
N PRO A 9 -19.98 8.85 -31.01
CA PRO A 9 -20.42 7.47 -30.84
C PRO A 9 -21.22 7.37 -29.53
N SER A 10 -22.44 6.84 -29.64
CA SER A 10 -23.31 6.52 -28.52
C SER A 10 -22.57 5.62 -27.54
N LYS A 11 -22.47 6.04 -26.27
CA LYS A 11 -22.10 5.16 -25.17
C LYS A 11 -23.05 3.96 -25.18
N VAL A 12 -22.54 2.80 -25.56
CA VAL A 12 -23.17 1.54 -25.22
C VAL A 12 -22.96 1.41 -23.72
N GLU A 13 -24.01 1.72 -22.94
CA GLU A 13 -24.04 1.40 -21.52
C GLU A 13 -24.06 -0.13 -21.38
N ASP A 14 -22.90 -0.68 -21.07
CA ASP A 14 -22.76 -2.06 -20.61
C ASP A 14 -23.45 -2.15 -19.24
N SER A 15 -24.68 -2.69 -19.23
CA SER A 15 -25.54 -2.84 -18.04
C SER A 15 -25.24 -4.12 -17.26
N SER A 16 -24.06 -4.71 -17.44
CA SER A 16 -23.66 -5.93 -16.75
C SER A 16 -23.28 -5.66 -15.28
N PHE A 17 -24.24 -5.97 -14.38
CA PHE A 17 -24.09 -6.23 -12.94
C PHE A 17 -23.56 -5.10 -12.03
N ARG A 18 -24.33 -4.03 -11.82
CA ARG A 18 -24.24 -3.25 -10.56
C ARG A 18 -24.94 -4.04 -9.45
N LYS A 19 -24.19 -4.68 -8.55
CA LYS A 19 -24.76 -5.36 -7.37
C LYS A 19 -25.07 -4.31 -6.30
N THR A 20 -26.35 -4.04 -6.04
CA THR A 20 -26.76 -3.18 -4.91
C THR A 20 -26.65 -3.96 -3.60
N THR A 21 -26.01 -3.39 -2.59
CA THR A 21 -25.99 -3.98 -1.24
C THR A 21 -27.40 -3.98 -0.67
N THR A 22 -27.95 -5.15 -0.35
CA THR A 22 -29.29 -5.31 0.24
C THR A 22 -29.20 -5.44 1.77
N LEU A 23 -30.30 -5.21 2.49
CA LEU A 23 -30.33 -5.33 3.95
C LEU A 23 -31.16 -6.52 4.41
N PHE A 24 -30.70 -7.23 5.45
CA PHE A 24 -31.59 -8.02 6.28
C PHE A 24 -32.50 -7.10 7.10
N HIS A 25 -33.75 -7.53 7.28
CA HIS A 25 -34.71 -6.83 8.13
C HIS A 25 -34.18 -6.66 9.56
N HIS A 26 -34.35 -5.47 10.13
CA HIS A 26 -33.74 -5.07 11.42
C HIS A 26 -34.08 -6.01 12.59
N SER A 27 -35.25 -6.66 12.54
CA SER A 27 -35.69 -7.64 13.55
C SER A 27 -34.89 -8.95 13.57
N LEU A 28 -34.05 -9.20 12.55
CA LEU A 28 -33.22 -10.41 12.45
C LEU A 28 -31.83 -10.25 13.08
N ILE A 29 -31.51 -9.04 13.55
CA ILE A 29 -30.16 -8.69 14.02
C ILE A 29 -30.03 -8.89 15.51
N THR A 30 -30.34 -7.85 16.30
CA THR A 30 -30.39 -7.91 17.76
C THR A 30 -31.10 -6.67 18.29
N SER A 31 -31.74 -6.81 19.44
CA SER A 31 -32.22 -5.66 20.25
C SER A 31 -31.31 -5.41 21.46
N ASP A 32 -30.19 -6.13 21.56
CA ASP A 32 -29.18 -5.93 22.59
C ASP A 32 -28.47 -4.58 22.39
N PHE A 33 -28.60 -3.73 23.40
CA PHE A 33 -28.09 -2.38 23.40
C PHE A 33 -26.56 -2.34 23.31
N ASP A 34 -25.87 -3.18 24.08
CA ASP A 34 -24.41 -3.20 24.14
C ASP A 34 -23.81 -3.79 22.86
N ALA A 35 -24.47 -4.78 22.25
CA ALA A 35 -24.06 -5.33 20.97
C ALA A 35 -24.11 -4.27 19.85
N LEU A 36 -25.18 -3.46 19.82
CA LEU A 36 -25.33 -2.35 18.85
C LEU A 36 -24.37 -1.19 19.13
N THR A 37 -23.99 -0.98 20.39
CA THR A 37 -23.13 0.13 20.82
C THR A 37 -21.64 -0.20 20.67
N PHE A 38 -21.21 -1.36 21.18
CA PHE A 38 -19.78 -1.70 21.35
C PHE A 38 -19.29 -2.77 20.38
N SER A 39 -20.19 -3.58 19.83
CA SER A 39 -19.82 -4.73 18.99
C SER A 39 -20.14 -4.55 17.51
N ALA A 40 -20.55 -3.35 17.07
CA ALA A 40 -20.89 -3.07 15.68
C ALA A 40 -21.98 -4.01 15.10
N ALA A 41 -22.89 -4.53 15.95
CA ALA A 41 -23.87 -5.55 15.53
C ALA A 41 -24.82 -5.07 14.43
N ALA A 42 -25.04 -3.75 14.29
CA ALA A 42 -25.84 -3.17 13.21
C ALA A 42 -25.32 -3.55 11.81
N ALA A 43 -24.01 -3.79 11.67
CA ALA A 43 -23.39 -4.14 10.39
C ALA A 43 -23.83 -5.52 9.86
N LEU A 44 -24.35 -6.40 10.73
CA LEU A 44 -24.94 -7.68 10.33
C LEU A 44 -26.18 -7.50 9.43
N GLN A 45 -26.75 -6.29 9.35
CA GLN A 45 -27.79 -6.00 8.36
C GLN A 45 -27.27 -6.05 6.92
N LEU A 46 -25.99 -5.75 6.68
CA LEU A 46 -25.46 -5.58 5.33
C LEU A 46 -25.27 -6.93 4.64
N LYS A 47 -26.01 -7.18 3.56
CA LYS A 47 -25.73 -8.28 2.62
C LYS A 47 -24.74 -7.80 1.59
N VAL A 48 -23.45 -7.96 1.89
CA VAL A 48 -22.38 -7.69 0.93
C VAL A 48 -22.25 -8.92 0.02
N PRO A 49 -22.46 -8.81 -1.30
CA PRO A 49 -22.30 -9.95 -2.19
C PRO A 49 -20.88 -10.52 -2.06
N ALA A 50 -20.76 -11.81 -1.70
CA ALA A 50 -19.49 -12.51 -1.69
C ALA A 50 -18.92 -12.61 -3.12
N LEU A 51 -17.59 -12.47 -3.23
CA LEU A 51 -16.80 -12.82 -4.41
C LEU A 51 -16.31 -14.28 -4.24
N SER A 52 -17.22 -15.24 -4.22
CA SER A 52 -16.93 -16.67 -4.42
C SER A 52 -18.24 -17.45 -4.48
N ASP A 53 -18.33 -18.40 -5.42
CA ASP A 53 -19.54 -19.22 -5.68
C ASP A 53 -19.73 -20.38 -4.67
N GLU A 54 -18.93 -20.47 -3.60
CA GLU A 54 -18.93 -21.64 -2.70
C GLU A 54 -19.82 -21.52 -1.45
N GLU A 55 -20.50 -20.39 -1.21
CA GLU A 55 -21.40 -20.22 -0.04
C GLU A 55 -22.90 -20.17 -0.40
N GLN A 56 -23.29 -20.66 -1.58
CA GLN A 56 -24.70 -20.69 -2.02
C GLN A 56 -25.57 -21.71 -1.25
N GLY A 57 -24.99 -22.60 -0.44
CA GLY A 57 -25.73 -23.67 0.24
C GLY A 57 -26.60 -23.28 1.45
N LEU A 58 -26.58 -22.01 1.91
CA LEU A 58 -27.33 -21.57 3.10
C LEU A 58 -28.42 -20.51 2.79
N HIS A 59 -28.55 -20.08 1.54
CA HIS A 59 -29.30 -18.86 1.19
C HIS A 59 -30.79 -19.07 0.85
N ASP A 60 -31.27 -20.31 0.70
CA ASP A 60 -32.61 -20.57 0.17
C ASP A 60 -33.76 -20.51 1.20
N HIS A 61 -33.51 -20.11 2.46
CA HIS A 61 -34.56 -19.98 3.48
C HIS A 61 -34.74 -18.56 4.09
N ILE A 62 -34.03 -17.53 3.59
CA ILE A 62 -34.09 -16.16 4.12
C ILE A 62 -34.48 -15.12 3.04
N THR A 63 -35.44 -15.44 2.18
CA THR A 63 -35.86 -14.61 1.03
C THR A 63 -37.20 -13.87 1.20
N SER A 64 -37.72 -13.67 2.42
CA SER A 64 -39.00 -12.93 2.61
C SER A 64 -38.95 -11.64 3.44
N LYS A 65 -37.79 -11.22 3.97
CA LYS A 65 -37.67 -9.98 4.76
C LYS A 65 -36.40 -9.18 4.44
N SER A 66 -36.37 -8.53 3.28
CA SER A 66 -35.44 -7.42 2.99
C SER A 66 -36.06 -6.10 3.42
N ASP A 67 -35.24 -5.15 3.87
CA ASP A 67 -35.69 -3.84 4.37
C ASP A 67 -34.84 -2.70 3.75
N HIS A 68 -35.41 -1.50 3.64
CA HIS A 68 -34.68 -0.28 3.27
C HIS A 68 -34.26 0.54 4.49
N ARG A 69 -34.69 0.12 5.69
CA ARG A 69 -34.42 0.80 6.95
C ARG A 69 -33.21 0.23 7.67
N LEU A 70 -32.28 1.12 8.04
CA LEU A 70 -31.00 0.79 8.63
C LEU A 70 -30.97 1.10 10.13
N ILE A 71 -30.39 0.20 10.92
CA ILE A 71 -30.07 0.42 12.34
C ILE A 71 -28.86 1.36 12.40
N VAL A 72 -29.08 2.58 12.91
CA VAL A 72 -28.05 3.63 12.98
C VAL A 72 -27.78 4.11 14.39
N SER A 73 -28.32 3.42 15.39
CA SER A 73 -28.11 3.72 16.81
C SER A 73 -28.31 2.48 17.67
N PRO A 74 -28.04 2.58 18.98
CA PRO A 74 -28.35 1.50 19.92
C PRO A 74 -29.86 1.17 20.06
N TYR A 75 -30.74 1.97 19.45
CA TYR A 75 -32.19 1.78 19.50
C TYR A 75 -32.68 1.03 18.27
N ASN A 76 -33.05 -0.25 18.42
CA ASN A 76 -33.62 -1.06 17.34
C ASN A 76 -35.15 -1.17 17.45
N SER A 77 -35.83 -0.06 17.21
CA SER A 77 -37.29 -0.03 17.03
C SER A 77 -37.64 0.84 15.82
N SER A 78 -38.84 0.68 15.25
CA SER A 78 -39.21 1.28 13.97
C SER A 78 -39.11 2.82 13.92
N LEU A 79 -39.21 3.50 15.07
CA LEU A 79 -39.08 4.96 15.18
C LEU A 79 -37.61 5.44 15.10
N HIS A 80 -36.65 4.53 15.26
CA HIS A 80 -35.22 4.84 15.37
C HIS A 80 -34.41 4.39 14.15
N LEU A 81 -35.06 3.81 13.13
CA LEU A 81 -34.38 3.33 11.94
C LEU A 81 -34.24 4.45 10.90
N LEU A 82 -33.09 4.46 10.23
CA LEU A 82 -32.84 5.35 9.11
C LEU A 82 -33.46 4.80 7.84
N ASP A 83 -34.42 5.52 7.27
CA ASP A 83 -34.95 5.21 5.94
C ASP A 83 -33.96 5.63 4.85
N LEU A 84 -33.27 4.65 4.24
CA LEU A 84 -32.25 4.92 3.22
C LEU A 84 -32.84 5.51 1.94
N GLU A 85 -34.10 5.30 1.61
CA GLU A 85 -34.70 5.78 0.35
C GLU A 85 -34.82 7.31 0.31
N ARG A 86 -34.75 7.96 1.47
CA ARG A 86 -34.80 9.43 1.60
C ARG A 86 -33.49 10.13 1.22
N TYR A 87 -32.41 9.39 0.94
CA TYR A 87 -31.07 9.95 0.78
C TYR A 87 -30.43 9.60 -0.56
N ASP A 88 -29.54 10.48 -1.01
CA ASP A 88 -28.69 10.27 -2.18
C ASP A 88 -27.75 9.07 -1.98
N HIS A 89 -27.14 8.62 -3.08
CA HIS A 89 -26.32 7.41 -3.08
C HIS A 89 -25.10 7.50 -2.14
N ALA A 90 -24.38 8.62 -2.15
CA ALA A 90 -23.22 8.84 -1.30
C ALA A 90 -23.61 8.80 0.19
N THR A 91 -24.67 9.50 0.58
CA THR A 91 -25.19 9.49 1.95
C THR A 91 -25.59 8.08 2.40
N ARG A 92 -26.26 7.29 1.53
CA ARG A 92 -26.61 5.89 1.84
C ARG A 92 -25.38 5.01 2.07
N LEU A 93 -24.33 5.19 1.27
CA LEU A 93 -23.08 4.43 1.39
C LEU A 93 -22.35 4.76 2.71
N LEU A 94 -22.27 6.04 3.07
CA LEU A 94 -21.69 6.45 4.36
C LEU A 94 -22.49 5.91 5.55
N ALA A 95 -23.83 6.00 5.51
CA ALA A 95 -24.68 5.46 6.58
C ALA A 95 -24.47 3.95 6.77
N LYS A 96 -24.41 3.18 5.67
CA LYS A 96 -24.06 1.75 5.69
C LYS A 96 -22.67 1.53 6.32
N ALA A 97 -21.66 2.30 5.93
CA ALA A 97 -20.31 2.17 6.50
C ALA A 97 -20.26 2.50 8.00
N LEU A 98 -21.01 3.48 8.48
CA LEU A 98 -21.07 3.85 9.90
C LEU A 98 -21.71 2.78 10.81
N THR A 99 -22.34 1.74 10.25
CA THR A 99 -22.85 0.61 11.03
C THR A 99 -21.75 -0.12 11.80
N ILE A 100 -20.50 -0.12 11.28
CA ILE A 100 -19.34 -0.72 11.97
C ILE A 100 -18.63 0.21 12.95
N LEU A 101 -19.08 1.46 13.10
CA LEU A 101 -18.47 2.41 14.04
C LEU A 101 -18.59 1.89 15.48
N LYS A 102 -17.46 1.66 16.13
CA LYS A 102 -17.33 1.20 17.52
C LYS A 102 -16.09 1.83 18.18
N PRO A 103 -16.05 1.97 19.52
CA PRO A 103 -14.85 2.40 20.20
C PRO A 103 -13.74 1.34 20.09
N ILE A 104 -12.49 1.77 20.02
CA ILE A 104 -11.30 0.89 19.97
C ILE A 104 -10.45 0.95 21.25
N ARG A 105 -10.92 1.69 22.25
CA ARG A 105 -10.24 1.90 23.53
C ARG A 105 -11.25 2.27 24.60
N ASP A 106 -10.98 1.88 25.84
CA ASP A 106 -11.88 2.09 26.97
C ASP A 106 -11.97 3.58 27.38
N GLY A 107 -10.90 4.35 27.15
CA GLY A 107 -10.80 5.79 27.45
C GLY A 107 -11.60 6.72 26.53
N TYR A 108 -12.53 6.21 25.71
CA TYR A 108 -13.26 7.00 24.70
C TYR A 108 -13.98 8.22 25.30
N ALA A 109 -14.33 8.20 26.59
CA ALA A 109 -15.03 9.27 27.31
C ALA A 109 -14.17 10.53 27.53
N THR A 110 -12.84 10.46 27.38
CA THR A 110 -11.94 11.61 27.60
C THR A 110 -10.87 11.80 26.51
N GLU A 111 -10.48 10.75 25.81
CA GLU A 111 -9.38 10.77 24.84
C GLU A 111 -9.71 11.48 23.49
N PRO A 112 -8.75 11.74 22.60
CA PRO A 112 -9.05 12.36 21.31
C PRO A 112 -10.10 11.59 20.51
N PHE A 113 -11.11 12.29 19.98
CA PHE A 113 -12.28 11.68 19.32
C PHE A 113 -11.88 10.78 18.14
N LEU A 114 -10.99 11.27 17.27
CA LEU A 114 -10.53 10.53 16.08
C LEU A 114 -9.73 9.28 16.42
N GLU A 115 -9.13 9.24 17.60
CA GLU A 115 -8.37 8.08 18.08
C GLU A 115 -9.23 7.09 18.87
N SER A 116 -10.43 7.49 19.28
CA SER A 116 -11.30 6.70 20.15
C SER A 116 -12.11 5.65 19.37
N PHE A 117 -12.25 5.78 18.05
CA PHE A 117 -13.08 4.93 17.21
C PHE A 117 -12.31 4.30 16.04
N ASN A 118 -12.85 3.21 15.48
CA ASN A 118 -12.31 2.49 14.33
C ASN A 118 -12.54 3.19 12.97
N PHE A 119 -12.27 4.50 12.87
CA PHE A 119 -12.50 5.27 11.63
C PHE A 119 -11.83 4.64 10.40
N GLY A 120 -10.62 4.09 10.54
CA GLY A 120 -9.92 3.41 9.44
C GLY A 120 -10.71 2.22 8.86
N GLU A 121 -11.37 1.43 9.72
CA GLU A 121 -12.22 0.32 9.28
C GLU A 121 -13.51 0.83 8.62
N VAL A 122 -14.14 1.87 9.19
CA VAL A 122 -15.34 2.53 8.62
C VAL A 122 -15.06 2.99 7.19
N PHE A 123 -13.96 3.71 6.96
CA PHE A 123 -13.61 4.20 5.63
C PHE A 123 -13.17 3.09 4.67
N SER A 124 -12.54 2.02 5.18
CA SER A 124 -12.25 0.82 4.38
C SER A 124 -13.54 0.16 3.87
N LEU A 125 -14.55 0.02 4.75
CA LEU A 125 -15.87 -0.48 4.35
C LEU A 125 -16.58 0.46 3.37
N LEU A 126 -16.50 1.78 3.59
CA LEU A 126 -17.06 2.76 2.66
C LEU A 126 -16.46 2.59 1.26
N ARG A 127 -15.12 2.52 1.13
CA ARG A 127 -14.44 2.28 -0.16
C ARG A 127 -14.90 0.97 -0.81
N LYS A 128 -15.08 -0.09 -0.01
CA LYS A 128 -15.61 -1.37 -0.50
C LYS A 128 -17.02 -1.23 -1.05
N LEU A 129 -17.92 -0.56 -0.32
CA LEU A 129 -19.31 -0.34 -0.75
C LEU A 129 -19.39 0.54 -2.01
N VAL A 130 -18.58 1.60 -2.09
CA VAL A 130 -18.45 2.47 -3.27
C VAL A 130 -18.04 1.66 -4.50
N ARG A 131 -17.03 0.78 -4.37
CA ARG A 131 -16.58 -0.12 -5.45
C ARG A 131 -17.67 -1.11 -5.88
N ILE A 132 -18.36 -1.74 -4.93
CA ILE A 132 -19.41 -2.74 -5.20
C ILE A 132 -20.59 -2.11 -5.93
N GLU A 133 -21.03 -0.93 -5.49
CA GLU A 133 -22.20 -0.26 -6.06
C GLU A 133 -21.85 0.63 -7.27
N GLY A 134 -20.57 0.68 -7.67
CA GLY A 134 -20.08 1.42 -8.83
C GLY A 134 -20.31 2.93 -8.72
N HIS A 135 -20.23 3.48 -7.51
CA HIS A 135 -20.45 4.90 -7.26
C HIS A 135 -19.16 5.69 -7.53
N CYS A 136 -19.26 6.78 -8.30
CA CYS A 136 -18.18 7.77 -8.40
C CYS A 136 -18.49 8.84 -7.37
N TRP A 137 -17.65 8.93 -6.34
CA TRP A 137 -17.81 9.96 -5.31
C TRP A 137 -17.52 11.33 -5.93
N GLN A 138 -18.15 12.37 -5.37
CA GLN A 138 -17.82 13.79 -5.56
C GLN A 138 -17.58 14.35 -4.16
N GLN A 139 -16.63 15.29 -4.01
CA GLN A 139 -16.34 15.88 -2.69
C GLN A 139 -17.64 16.25 -1.95
N GLN A 140 -17.86 15.63 -0.79
CA GLN A 140 -19.05 15.83 0.01
C GLN A 140 -18.69 15.99 1.48
N GLU A 141 -19.29 17.00 2.11
CA GLU A 141 -19.11 17.29 3.53
C GLU A 141 -20.28 16.76 4.36
N PHE A 142 -19.95 16.20 5.52
CA PHE A 142 -20.88 15.74 6.55
C PHE A 142 -20.56 16.45 7.86
N TYR A 143 -21.56 16.57 8.72
CA TYR A 143 -21.45 17.31 9.97
C TYR A 143 -21.47 16.36 11.16
N VAL A 144 -20.44 16.40 11.99
CA VAL A 144 -20.31 15.53 13.16
C VAL A 144 -20.36 16.36 14.42
N VAL A 145 -21.12 15.92 15.42
CA VAL A 145 -21.19 16.56 16.74
C VAL A 145 -20.84 15.54 17.81
N THR A 146 -19.97 15.94 18.73
CA THR A 146 -19.61 15.15 19.91
C THR A 146 -20.08 15.85 21.17
N PHE A 147 -20.53 15.06 22.14
CA PHE A 147 -21.04 15.50 23.44
C PHE A 147 -20.21 14.81 24.50
N ARG A 148 -19.22 15.52 25.06
CA ARG A 148 -18.48 15.03 26.23
C ARG A 148 -19.18 15.56 27.46
N SER A 149 -19.62 14.65 28.32
CA SER A 149 -20.48 14.98 29.43
C SER A 149 -19.94 14.38 30.72
N GLN A 150 -20.23 15.02 31.85
CA GLN A 150 -20.03 14.46 33.19
C GLN A 150 -21.35 14.59 33.95
N LEU A 151 -21.90 13.47 34.42
CA LEU A 151 -23.15 13.45 35.16
C LEU A 151 -22.93 13.81 36.64
N LYS A 152 -23.97 14.36 37.26
CA LYS A 152 -24.01 14.49 38.72
C LYS A 152 -24.23 13.10 39.36
N PRO A 153 -23.72 12.84 40.57
CA PRO A 153 -23.86 11.53 41.23
C PRO A 153 -25.31 11.05 41.41
N ASN A 154 -26.27 11.98 41.51
CA ASN A 154 -27.69 11.70 41.69
C ASN A 154 -28.51 11.81 40.39
N ALA A 155 -27.86 11.78 39.22
CA ALA A 155 -28.55 11.87 37.94
C ALA A 155 -29.49 10.68 37.71
N ASP A 156 -30.76 10.98 37.39
CA ASP A 156 -31.76 9.97 37.06
C ASP A 156 -31.45 9.32 35.70
N SER A 157 -30.87 8.12 35.74
CA SER A 157 -30.44 7.40 34.55
C SER A 157 -31.63 6.97 33.67
N ASN A 158 -32.79 6.66 34.25
CA ASN A 158 -33.97 6.26 33.49
C ASN A 158 -34.55 7.46 32.74
N ARG A 159 -34.66 8.62 33.42
CA ARG A 159 -35.13 9.84 32.78
C ARG A 159 -34.19 10.31 31.68
N LEU A 160 -32.88 10.20 31.88
CA LEU A 160 -31.89 10.53 30.85
C LEU A 160 -31.99 9.60 29.65
N PHE A 161 -32.20 8.30 29.88
CA PHE A 161 -32.44 7.33 28.82
C PHE A 161 -33.69 7.67 27.99
N ASP A 162 -34.81 8.00 28.65
CA ASP A 162 -36.04 8.40 27.96
C ASP A 162 -35.81 9.67 27.12
N LEU A 163 -35.20 10.70 27.72
CA LEU A 163 -34.91 11.95 27.03
C LEU A 163 -34.05 11.71 25.79
N ASP A 164 -33.04 10.86 25.89
CA ASP A 164 -32.15 10.52 24.78
C ASP A 164 -32.87 9.74 23.67
N SER A 165 -33.58 8.69 24.05
CA SER A 165 -34.33 7.83 23.13
C SER A 165 -35.39 8.60 22.35
N TYR A 166 -36.22 9.39 23.03
CA TYR A 166 -37.24 10.19 22.34
C TYR A 166 -36.65 11.34 21.52
N SER A 167 -35.56 11.97 21.98
CA SER A 167 -34.83 12.97 21.16
C SER A 167 -34.27 12.32 19.90
N HIS A 168 -33.71 11.11 19.99
CA HIS A 168 -33.25 10.37 18.82
C HIS A 168 -34.39 10.08 17.83
N ALA A 169 -35.56 9.65 18.31
CA ALA A 169 -36.72 9.41 17.46
C ALA A 169 -37.18 10.70 16.73
N GLU A 170 -37.14 11.87 17.39
CA GLU A 170 -37.39 13.16 16.74
C GLU A 170 -36.37 13.49 15.65
N ALA A 171 -35.08 13.24 15.93
CA ALA A 171 -34.02 13.45 14.96
C ALA A 171 -34.18 12.55 13.72
N MET A 172 -34.55 11.28 13.91
CA MET A 172 -34.87 10.35 12.82
C MET A 172 -36.06 10.83 11.98
N ALA A 173 -37.13 11.29 12.63
CA ALA A 173 -38.31 11.81 11.95
C ALA A 173 -37.99 13.05 11.11
N SER A 174 -37.22 13.99 11.67
CA SER A 174 -36.74 15.20 10.96
C SER A 174 -35.91 14.84 9.74
N GLY A 175 -35.08 13.80 9.84
CA GLY A 175 -34.18 13.35 8.78
C GLY A 175 -32.82 14.06 8.80
N GLY A 176 -31.86 13.48 8.10
CA GLY A 176 -30.48 13.94 7.98
C GLY A 176 -29.51 13.38 9.03
N LEU A 177 -29.99 12.69 10.09
CA LEU A 177 -29.15 11.96 11.03
C LEU A 177 -28.76 10.60 10.42
N LEU A 178 -27.46 10.31 10.32
CA LEU A 178 -26.89 9.14 9.66
C LEU A 178 -26.39 8.07 10.64
N LYS A 179 -25.92 8.50 11.82
CA LYS A 179 -25.45 7.63 12.90
C LYS A 179 -25.59 8.37 14.21
N TYR A 180 -26.07 7.68 15.23
CA TYR A 180 -25.97 8.08 16.62
C TYR A 180 -25.27 6.99 17.43
N TRP A 181 -24.37 7.40 18.30
CA TRP A 181 -23.65 6.50 19.19
C TRP A 181 -23.49 7.18 20.54
N TYR A 182 -23.70 6.44 21.63
CA TYR A 182 -23.34 6.90 22.97
C TYR A 182 -22.83 5.74 23.80
N GLY A 183 -21.83 6.03 24.64
CA GLY A 183 -21.20 5.03 25.49
C GLY A 183 -21.87 4.89 26.86
N VAL A 184 -21.17 4.18 27.74
CA VAL A 184 -21.48 4.09 29.15
C VAL A 184 -20.57 5.04 29.94
N LYS A 185 -21.05 5.48 31.10
CA LYS A 185 -20.29 6.38 31.97
C LYS A 185 -19.06 5.67 32.59
N ASP A 186 -17.93 6.39 32.67
CA ASP A 186 -16.73 5.93 33.38
C ASP A 186 -16.88 6.06 34.91
N GLU A 187 -15.82 5.70 35.64
CA GLU A 187 -15.74 5.80 37.10
C GLU A 187 -15.96 7.23 37.64
N ASN A 188 -15.70 8.25 36.81
CA ASN A 188 -15.87 9.66 37.11
C ASN A 188 -17.20 10.23 36.58
N LEU A 189 -18.11 9.35 36.18
CA LEU A 189 -19.42 9.66 35.58
C LEU A 189 -19.31 10.42 34.26
N LYS A 190 -18.19 10.31 33.54
CA LYS A 190 -17.99 10.93 32.23
C LYS A 190 -18.47 10.02 31.13
N ASN A 191 -19.06 10.58 30.09
CA ASN A 191 -19.51 9.85 28.93
C ASN A 191 -19.27 10.64 27.63
N LEU A 192 -19.26 9.93 26.50
CA LEU A 192 -19.26 10.48 25.16
C LEU A 192 -20.51 10.02 24.41
N ALA A 193 -21.18 10.97 23.76
CA ALA A 193 -22.09 10.69 22.65
C ALA A 193 -21.58 11.36 21.37
N THR A 194 -21.96 10.85 20.21
CA THR A 194 -21.66 11.44 18.91
C THR A 194 -22.77 11.20 17.91
N CYS A 195 -23.01 12.18 17.04
CA CYS A 195 -23.95 12.06 15.94
C CYS A 195 -23.34 12.56 14.63
N PHE A 196 -23.63 11.83 13.55
CA PHE A 196 -23.21 12.13 12.18
C PHE A 196 -24.43 12.57 11.40
N TRP A 197 -24.36 13.74 10.79
CA TRP A 197 -25.45 14.35 10.04
C TRP A 197 -25.02 14.64 8.61
N ARG A 198 -25.98 14.66 7.70
CA ARG A 198 -25.77 15.12 6.32
C ARG A 198 -25.31 16.57 6.27
N SER A 199 -25.79 17.42 7.17
CA SER A 199 -25.37 18.83 7.24
C SER A 199 -25.61 19.45 8.62
N ARG A 200 -24.97 20.59 8.88
CA ARG A 200 -25.25 21.41 10.08
C ARG A 200 -26.71 21.86 10.14
N LYS A 201 -27.33 22.12 8.99
CA LYS A 201 -28.74 22.50 8.90
C LYS A 201 -29.64 21.36 9.38
N ASP A 202 -29.38 20.14 8.93
CA ASP A 202 -30.16 18.96 9.35
C ASP A 202 -30.04 18.72 10.86
N ALA A 203 -28.83 18.85 11.42
CA ALA A 203 -28.61 18.75 12.86
C ALA A 203 -29.40 19.81 13.66
N TYR A 204 -29.46 21.03 13.13
CA TYR A 204 -30.24 22.11 13.74
C TYR A 204 -31.74 21.83 13.71
N GLU A 205 -32.29 21.38 12.57
CA GLU A 205 -33.71 21.03 12.46
C GLU A 205 -34.08 19.83 13.34
N GLY A 206 -33.26 18.78 13.35
CA GLY A 206 -33.48 17.60 14.19
C GLY A 206 -33.47 17.90 15.69
N GLY A 207 -32.78 18.97 16.11
CA GLY A 207 -32.72 19.41 17.50
C GLY A 207 -33.88 20.31 17.96
N LYS A 208 -34.84 20.67 17.10
CA LYS A 208 -35.94 21.61 17.47
C LYS A 208 -37.11 20.96 18.18
N GLY A 209 -37.19 19.63 18.20
CA GLY A 209 -38.34 18.92 18.76
C GLY A 209 -38.53 19.13 20.28
N PRO A 210 -39.75 18.89 20.78
CA PRO A 210 -40.08 19.03 22.20
C PRO A 210 -39.25 18.14 23.13
N TRP A 211 -38.82 16.94 22.70
CA TRP A 211 -37.95 16.08 23.51
C TRP A 211 -36.52 16.61 23.58
N HIS A 212 -35.97 17.12 22.47
CA HIS A 212 -34.71 17.84 22.52
C HIS A 212 -34.76 19.11 23.39
N ALA A 213 -35.89 19.83 23.39
CA ALA A 213 -36.08 20.97 24.29
C ALA A 213 -36.08 20.55 25.76
N GLN A 214 -36.75 19.45 26.10
CA GLN A 214 -36.70 18.86 27.45
C GLN A 214 -35.30 18.37 27.82
N ALA A 215 -34.58 17.73 26.89
CA ALA A 215 -33.21 17.26 27.12
C ALA A 215 -32.25 18.44 27.41
N ARG A 216 -32.38 19.54 26.66
CA ARG A 216 -31.63 20.79 26.94
C ARG A 216 -31.97 21.39 28.29
N ALA A 217 -33.24 21.43 28.67
CA ALA A 217 -33.66 21.91 29.99
C ALA A 217 -33.12 21.01 31.12
N ALA A 218 -33.08 19.70 30.88
CA ALA A 218 -32.54 18.72 31.82
C ALA A 218 -31.01 18.79 31.97
N ALA A 219 -30.30 19.38 31.00
CA ALA A 219 -28.84 19.52 31.04
C ALA A 219 -28.34 20.22 32.31
N GLY A 220 -28.96 21.35 32.69
CA GLY A 220 -28.60 22.09 33.92
C GLY A 220 -28.94 21.35 35.21
N ILE A 221 -29.87 20.40 35.15
CA ILE A 221 -30.32 19.61 36.30
C ILE A 221 -29.37 18.44 36.53
N TRP A 222 -29.08 17.64 35.50
CA TRP A 222 -28.44 16.34 35.64
C TRP A 222 -26.96 16.27 35.28
N TYR A 223 -26.43 17.27 34.57
CA TYR A 223 -25.03 17.29 34.16
C TYR A 223 -24.21 18.24 35.03
N GLN A 224 -23.05 17.78 35.46
CA GLN A 224 -22.01 18.61 36.05
C GLN A 224 -21.33 19.46 34.96
N SER A 225 -21.08 18.86 33.80
CA SER A 225 -20.58 19.57 32.62
C SER A 225 -21.03 18.86 31.34
N ILE A 226 -21.18 19.65 30.26
CA ILE A 226 -21.37 19.14 28.91
C ILE A 226 -20.61 20.05 27.94
N VAL A 227 -19.81 19.45 27.08
CA VAL A 227 -18.98 20.14 26.09
C VAL A 227 -19.32 19.59 24.71
N PHE A 228 -19.68 20.51 23.83
CA PHE A 228 -19.97 20.21 22.43
C PHE A 228 -18.74 20.53 21.58
N LYS A 229 -18.33 19.60 20.73
CA LYS A 229 -17.38 19.88 19.64
C LYS A 229 -17.96 19.41 18.33
N THR A 230 -17.74 20.20 17.29
CA THR A 230 -18.27 19.95 15.95
C THR A 230 -17.12 19.72 15.00
N PHE A 231 -17.28 18.79 14.08
CA PHE A 231 -16.32 18.47 13.03
C PHE A 231 -17.00 18.49 11.68
N THR A 232 -16.23 18.82 10.64
CA THR A 232 -16.60 18.56 9.25
C THR A 232 -15.89 17.29 8.83
N LEU A 233 -16.66 16.31 8.38
CA LEU A 233 -16.15 15.11 7.71
C LEU A 233 -16.26 15.36 6.21
N THR A 234 -15.17 15.74 5.58
CA THR A 234 -15.06 15.80 4.12
C THR A 234 -14.74 14.40 3.61
N ILE A 235 -15.39 13.97 2.53
CA ILE A 235 -15.04 12.76 1.79
C ILE A 235 -14.77 13.20 0.36
N GLU A 236 -13.51 13.02 -0.09
CA GLU A 236 -13.03 13.46 -1.39
C GLU A 236 -13.06 12.32 -2.43
N ASP A 237 -12.83 12.69 -3.69
CA ASP A 237 -12.75 11.74 -4.81
C ASP A 237 -11.45 10.97 -4.76
N ASP A 238 -11.53 9.64 -4.86
CA ASP A 238 -10.38 8.76 -5.08
C ASP A 238 -9.14 9.13 -4.26
N ALA A 239 -9.34 9.52 -2.99
CA ALA A 239 -8.25 9.84 -2.09
C ALA A 239 -7.22 8.71 -2.13
N PRO A 240 -5.95 9.01 -2.47
CA PRO A 240 -4.93 7.98 -2.48
C PRO A 240 -4.91 7.32 -1.10
N GLU A 241 -4.86 5.99 -1.08
CA GLU A 241 -4.57 5.21 0.11
C GLU A 241 -3.36 5.86 0.82
N PRO A 242 -3.38 5.92 2.16
CA PRO A 242 -2.29 6.56 2.90
C PRO A 242 -0.96 5.86 2.59
N PRO A 243 0.17 6.57 2.75
CA PRO A 243 1.49 5.94 2.64
C PRO A 243 1.56 4.68 3.51
N LEU A 244 2.26 3.65 3.01
CA LEU A 244 2.48 2.43 3.77
C LEU A 244 3.19 2.79 5.07
N LYS A 245 2.66 2.28 6.19
CA LYS A 245 3.34 2.33 7.47
C LYS A 245 4.27 1.13 7.59
N ALA A 246 5.45 1.35 8.16
CA ALA A 246 6.40 0.27 8.40
C ALA A 246 5.74 -0.88 9.17
N PHE A 247 6.01 -2.10 8.75
CA PHE A 247 5.59 -3.30 9.46
C PHE A 247 6.66 -4.40 9.35
N THR A 248 6.55 -5.40 10.22
CA THR A 248 7.42 -6.59 10.17
C THR A 248 6.71 -7.68 9.37
N PRO A 249 7.21 -8.05 8.18
CA PRO A 249 6.63 -9.17 7.44
C PRO A 249 6.91 -10.50 8.15
N PRO A 250 6.19 -11.58 7.79
CA PRO A 250 6.53 -12.93 8.21
C PRO A 250 8.00 -13.28 7.89
N LYS A 251 8.56 -14.22 8.65
CA LYS A 251 9.94 -14.67 8.43
C LYS A 251 10.08 -15.24 7.01
N ASP A 252 11.12 -14.79 6.31
CA ASP A 252 11.40 -15.20 4.93
C ASP A 252 11.49 -16.74 4.80
N ARG A 253 10.84 -17.28 3.77
CA ARG A 253 10.77 -18.72 3.53
C ARG A 253 12.13 -19.36 3.25
N ALA A 254 13.11 -18.60 2.77
CA ALA A 254 14.49 -19.08 2.60
C ALA A 254 15.14 -19.59 3.89
N PHE A 255 14.69 -19.15 5.08
CA PHE A 255 15.20 -19.63 6.36
C PHE A 255 14.72 -21.04 6.75
N PHE A 256 13.73 -21.59 6.03
CA PHE A 256 13.18 -22.93 6.27
C PHE A 256 13.72 -23.96 5.27
N ALA A 257 14.52 -23.51 4.29
CA ALA A 257 15.14 -24.35 3.29
C ALA A 257 16.25 -25.25 3.85
N ASP A 258 16.45 -26.42 3.23
CA ASP A 258 17.74 -27.11 3.29
C ASP A 258 18.80 -26.21 2.61
N PRO A 259 19.91 -25.85 3.29
CA PRO A 259 20.99 -25.09 2.68
C PRO A 259 21.53 -25.69 1.38
N LYS A 260 21.51 -27.03 1.25
CA LYS A 260 21.94 -27.76 0.05
C LYS A 260 20.89 -27.81 -1.06
N LYS A 261 19.65 -27.41 -0.76
CA LYS A 261 18.51 -27.37 -1.70
C LYS A 261 18.27 -28.73 -2.37
N THR A 262 18.43 -29.80 -1.60
CA THR A 262 18.50 -31.17 -2.13
C THR A 262 17.17 -31.57 -2.77
N SER A 263 16.04 -31.19 -2.19
CA SER A 263 14.69 -31.56 -2.68
C SER A 263 14.35 -30.91 -4.03
N LEU A 264 14.74 -29.66 -4.22
CA LEU A 264 14.52 -28.86 -5.41
C LEU A 264 15.50 -29.27 -6.52
N LEU A 265 16.79 -29.32 -6.21
CA LEU A 265 17.82 -29.57 -7.22
C LEU A 265 17.78 -31.01 -7.75
N SER A 266 17.39 -31.99 -6.92
CA SER A 266 17.21 -33.38 -7.37
C SER A 266 15.96 -33.59 -8.21
N ALA A 267 14.95 -32.72 -8.09
CA ALA A 267 13.74 -32.76 -8.90
C ALA A 267 13.91 -32.08 -10.26
N ALA A 268 14.92 -31.20 -10.41
CA ALA A 268 15.24 -30.57 -11.69
C ALA A 268 15.97 -31.56 -12.61
N LYS A 269 15.58 -31.57 -13.89
CA LYS A 269 16.29 -32.32 -14.94
C LYS A 269 17.67 -31.72 -15.21
N ALA A 270 17.77 -30.39 -15.16
CA ALA A 270 19.04 -29.67 -15.27
C ALA A 270 18.99 -28.37 -14.48
N VAL A 271 20.17 -27.96 -14.00
CA VAL A 271 20.40 -26.69 -13.30
C VAL A 271 21.49 -25.98 -14.10
N LYS A 272 21.16 -24.81 -14.65
CA LYS A 272 22.06 -24.06 -15.53
C LYS A 272 22.27 -22.66 -14.98
N ASP A 273 23.46 -22.38 -14.47
CA ASP A 273 23.81 -21.00 -14.14
C ASP A 273 23.95 -20.18 -15.42
N LEU A 274 23.18 -19.09 -15.51
CA LEU A 274 23.10 -18.26 -16.71
C LEU A 274 24.35 -17.39 -16.86
N THR A 275 24.87 -16.89 -15.74
CA THR A 275 26.17 -16.23 -15.65
C THR A 275 26.87 -16.65 -14.34
N PRO A 276 28.17 -16.37 -14.16
CA PRO A 276 28.89 -16.79 -12.95
C PRO A 276 28.26 -16.29 -11.66
N PHE A 277 27.66 -15.09 -11.65
CA PHE A 277 27.27 -14.42 -10.42
C PHE A 277 25.78 -14.14 -10.25
N VAL A 278 24.98 -14.25 -11.32
CA VAL A 278 23.55 -13.98 -11.28
C VAL A 278 22.80 -14.89 -12.25
N GLY A 279 21.62 -15.33 -11.86
CA GLY A 279 20.76 -16.12 -12.74
C GLY A 279 21.04 -17.61 -12.72
N THR A 280 19.99 -18.38 -12.52
CA THR A 280 19.99 -19.85 -12.69
C THR A 280 18.69 -20.26 -13.38
N GLU A 281 18.78 -21.08 -14.41
CA GLU A 281 17.62 -21.70 -15.06
C GLU A 281 17.44 -23.12 -14.52
N LEU A 282 16.22 -23.44 -14.08
CA LEU A 282 15.82 -24.78 -13.67
C LEU A 282 14.95 -25.43 -14.76
N GLU A 283 15.43 -26.55 -15.31
CA GLU A 283 14.73 -27.30 -16.36
C GLU A 283 14.04 -28.55 -15.82
N GLY A 284 12.90 -28.92 -16.40
CA GLY A 284 12.20 -30.17 -16.10
C GLY A 284 11.39 -30.15 -14.80
N ILE A 285 11.23 -28.99 -14.16
CA ILE A 285 10.41 -28.80 -12.97
C ILE A 285 9.23 -27.87 -13.28
N GLN A 286 8.07 -28.15 -12.69
CA GLN A 286 6.86 -27.33 -12.81
C GLN A 286 6.56 -26.64 -11.48
N LEU A 287 6.47 -25.31 -11.50
CA LEU A 287 6.17 -24.50 -10.31
C LEU A 287 4.82 -24.88 -9.67
N SER A 288 3.86 -25.35 -10.48
CA SER A 288 2.55 -25.83 -10.04
C SER A 288 2.59 -27.09 -9.18
N GLN A 289 3.69 -27.84 -9.22
CA GLN A 289 3.86 -29.15 -8.58
C GLN A 289 4.85 -29.13 -7.41
N LEU A 290 5.41 -27.96 -7.07
CA LEU A 290 6.37 -27.87 -5.98
C LEU A 290 5.74 -28.23 -4.64
N THR A 291 6.45 -29.07 -3.90
CA THR A 291 6.20 -29.27 -2.47
C THR A 291 6.63 -28.02 -1.68
N ASP A 292 6.14 -27.89 -0.46
CA ASP A 292 6.48 -26.77 0.43
C ASP A 292 8.00 -26.69 0.71
N ALA A 293 8.66 -27.83 0.90
CA ALA A 293 10.12 -27.89 1.03
C ALA A 293 10.84 -27.35 -0.21
N GLN A 294 10.36 -27.68 -1.41
CA GLN A 294 10.95 -27.17 -2.66
C GLN A 294 10.69 -25.67 -2.85
N LYS A 295 9.53 -25.15 -2.41
CA LYS A 295 9.24 -23.71 -2.43
C LYS A 295 10.16 -22.93 -1.49
N ASP A 296 10.49 -23.49 -0.32
CA ASP A 296 11.43 -22.88 0.63
C ASP A 296 12.85 -22.89 0.04
N GLU A 297 13.29 -24.02 -0.50
CA GLU A 297 14.59 -24.15 -1.18
C GLU A 297 14.71 -23.24 -2.40
N LEU A 298 13.61 -23.02 -3.13
CA LEU A 298 13.55 -22.09 -4.25
C LEU A 298 13.71 -20.64 -3.77
N ALA A 299 13.05 -20.25 -2.67
CA ALA A 299 13.24 -18.93 -2.08
C ALA A 299 14.72 -18.67 -1.69
N LEU A 300 15.40 -19.69 -1.14
CA LEU A 300 16.83 -19.61 -0.84
C LEU A 300 17.70 -19.53 -2.11
N LEU A 301 17.40 -20.33 -3.15
CA LEU A 301 18.11 -20.26 -4.43
C LEU A 301 17.99 -18.87 -5.08
N VAL A 302 16.77 -18.31 -5.08
CA VAL A 302 16.51 -16.97 -5.60
C VAL A 302 17.27 -15.91 -4.81
N ALA A 303 17.32 -15.99 -3.48
CA ALA A 303 18.10 -15.07 -2.65
C ALA A 303 19.62 -15.16 -2.90
N GLU A 304 20.14 -16.35 -3.23
CA GLU A 304 21.57 -16.57 -3.50
C GLU A 304 21.98 -16.15 -4.92
N ARG A 305 21.11 -16.40 -5.91
CA ARG A 305 21.38 -16.22 -7.34
C ARG A 305 20.77 -14.96 -7.94
N GLY A 306 19.98 -14.23 -7.16
CA GLY A 306 19.29 -13.00 -7.55
C GLY A 306 18.06 -13.23 -8.42
N VAL A 307 18.14 -14.11 -9.43
CA VAL A 307 17.01 -14.51 -10.28
C VAL A 307 17.08 -16.00 -10.62
N VAL A 308 15.92 -16.66 -10.60
CA VAL A 308 15.75 -18.04 -11.08
C VAL A 308 14.69 -18.05 -12.17
N THR A 309 14.99 -18.70 -13.29
CA THR A 309 14.13 -18.71 -14.48
C THR A 309 13.66 -20.12 -14.83
N PHE A 310 12.50 -20.17 -15.48
CA PHE A 310 11.82 -21.39 -15.87
C PHE A 310 11.22 -21.21 -17.27
N ARG A 311 11.21 -22.29 -18.04
CA ARG A 311 10.56 -22.37 -19.36
C ARG A 311 9.33 -23.27 -19.29
N GLN A 312 8.39 -23.08 -20.22
CA GLN A 312 7.27 -23.99 -20.49
C GLN A 312 6.51 -24.38 -19.21
N GLN A 313 6.15 -23.38 -18.40
CA GLN A 313 5.43 -23.58 -17.15
C GLN A 313 3.92 -23.67 -17.36
N ASP A 314 3.24 -24.55 -16.65
CA ASP A 314 1.77 -24.68 -16.64
C ASP A 314 1.10 -23.87 -15.52
N LEU A 315 1.88 -23.02 -14.82
CA LEU A 315 1.43 -22.25 -13.66
C LEU A 315 0.27 -21.31 -14.01
N THR A 316 -0.89 -21.59 -13.44
CA THR A 316 -2.07 -20.72 -13.57
C THR A 316 -1.92 -19.44 -12.75
N LEU A 317 -2.79 -18.46 -13.00
CA LEU A 317 -2.81 -17.22 -12.22
C LEU A 317 -3.13 -17.45 -10.74
N GLU A 318 -4.06 -18.36 -10.42
CA GLU A 318 -4.38 -18.71 -9.03
C GLU A 318 -3.22 -19.44 -8.34
N GLN A 319 -2.46 -20.26 -9.07
CA GLN A 319 -1.26 -20.89 -8.51
C GLN A 319 -0.11 -19.89 -8.32
N GLN A 320 0.01 -18.88 -9.20
CA GLN A 320 0.95 -17.76 -8.97
C GLN A 320 0.58 -17.00 -7.69
N TYR A 321 -0.70 -16.77 -7.42
CA TYR A 321 -1.16 -16.18 -6.16
C TYR A 321 -0.83 -17.04 -4.95
N ALA A 322 -1.09 -18.34 -5.03
CA ALA A 322 -0.79 -19.27 -3.96
C ALA A 322 0.71 -19.32 -3.64
N LEU A 323 1.57 -19.24 -4.66
CA LEU A 323 3.02 -19.18 -4.47
C LEU A 323 3.45 -17.86 -3.79
N SER A 324 2.90 -16.72 -4.21
CA SER A 324 3.18 -15.44 -3.55
C SER A 324 2.69 -15.41 -2.11
N ASP A 325 1.49 -15.91 -1.82
CA ASP A 325 0.94 -16.00 -0.46
C ASP A 325 1.75 -16.94 0.44
N TYR A 326 2.28 -18.02 -0.13
CA TYR A 326 3.16 -18.94 0.59
C TYR A 326 4.48 -18.28 1.01
N TRP A 327 5.02 -17.37 0.18
CA TRP A 327 6.25 -16.64 0.49
C TRP A 327 6.06 -15.42 1.39
N GLY A 328 4.88 -14.83 1.43
CA GLY A 328 4.58 -13.77 2.39
C GLY A 328 3.35 -12.95 2.02
N ILE A 329 3.30 -11.73 2.55
CA ILE A 329 2.21 -10.80 2.29
C ILE A 329 2.40 -10.21 0.88
N ARG A 330 1.43 -10.43 -0.01
CA ARG A 330 1.47 -9.83 -1.36
C ARG A 330 1.49 -8.31 -1.29
N ASP A 331 2.43 -7.73 -2.04
CA ASP A 331 2.47 -6.31 -2.33
C ASP A 331 1.40 -5.92 -3.36
N ARG A 332 1.00 -4.64 -3.33
CA ARG A 332 0.08 -4.02 -4.27
C ARG A 332 0.74 -2.78 -4.86
N ASP A 333 1.02 -2.86 -6.17
CA ASP A 333 1.61 -1.75 -6.91
C ASP A 333 0.70 -0.51 -6.80
N PRO A 334 1.25 0.68 -6.52
CA PRO A 334 0.46 1.91 -6.48
C PRO A 334 -0.38 2.15 -7.74
N ASN A 335 0.05 1.70 -8.91
CA ASN A 335 -0.63 1.82 -10.19
C ASN A 335 -1.44 0.57 -10.58
N GLN A 336 -1.63 -0.38 -9.66
CA GLN A 336 -2.30 -1.63 -9.94
C GLN A 336 -3.81 -1.44 -10.18
N VAL A 337 -4.28 -1.81 -11.38
CA VAL A 337 -5.71 -1.74 -11.73
C VAL A 337 -6.48 -2.96 -11.20
N ASP A 338 -5.99 -4.17 -11.47
CA ASP A 338 -6.57 -5.41 -10.93
C ASP A 338 -6.21 -5.54 -9.45
N PRO A 339 -7.11 -5.91 -8.53
CA PRO A 339 -6.77 -5.93 -7.10
C PRO A 339 -5.74 -6.98 -6.68
N ARG A 340 -5.39 -7.96 -7.54
CA ARG A 340 -4.56 -9.12 -7.19
C ARG A 340 -3.21 -9.17 -7.91
N HIS A 341 -3.06 -8.52 -9.06
CA HIS A 341 -1.80 -8.51 -9.82
C HIS A 341 -1.62 -7.28 -10.71
N VAL A 342 -0.40 -7.12 -11.23
CA VAL A 342 -0.10 -6.16 -12.30
C VAL A 342 -0.08 -6.90 -13.64
N THR A 343 -0.84 -6.40 -14.61
CA THR A 343 -0.67 -6.78 -16.02
C THR A 343 0.43 -5.92 -16.64
N VAL A 344 1.54 -6.55 -17.03
CA VAL A 344 2.68 -5.91 -17.66
C VAL A 344 2.56 -6.04 -19.17
N LEU A 345 2.27 -4.94 -19.85
CA LEU A 345 2.15 -4.88 -21.30
C LEU A 345 3.46 -4.46 -21.96
N GLY A 346 3.57 -4.70 -23.27
CA GLY A 346 4.67 -4.17 -24.07
C GLY A 346 4.67 -2.66 -24.15
N ARG A 347 5.84 -2.08 -24.34
CA ARG A 347 6.02 -0.65 -24.59
C ARG A 347 7.02 -0.45 -25.73
N ASN A 348 6.81 0.63 -26.50
CA ASN A 348 7.67 1.07 -27.59
C ASN A 348 8.34 2.41 -27.30
N ASP A 349 8.35 2.81 -26.04
CA ASP A 349 9.08 3.97 -25.55
C ASP A 349 10.59 3.75 -25.73
N ASP A 350 11.29 4.70 -26.35
CA ASP A 350 12.76 4.69 -26.36
C ASP A 350 13.24 5.49 -25.14
N VAL A 351 13.95 4.83 -24.22
CA VAL A 351 14.52 5.43 -23.00
C VAL A 351 15.50 6.57 -23.28
N ARG A 352 15.99 6.70 -24.52
CA ARG A 352 16.89 7.79 -24.95
C ARG A 352 16.14 9.03 -25.45
N VAL A 353 14.83 8.95 -25.63
CA VAL A 353 14.01 10.09 -26.03
C VAL A 353 13.69 10.93 -24.79
N LEU A 354 13.85 12.26 -24.92
CA LEU A 354 13.43 13.23 -23.92
C LEU A 354 12.00 12.91 -23.44
N GLU A 355 11.77 12.95 -22.13
CA GLU A 355 10.49 12.62 -21.44
C GLU A 355 10.20 11.12 -21.21
N SER A 356 11.07 10.18 -21.63
CA SER A 356 10.92 8.76 -21.28
C SER A 356 11.56 8.45 -19.91
N TYR A 357 10.75 8.44 -18.85
CA TYR A 357 11.20 8.11 -17.47
C TYR A 357 11.00 6.63 -17.09
N GLY A 358 10.36 5.84 -17.94
CA GLY A 358 10.16 4.41 -17.70
C GLY A 358 11.26 3.58 -18.35
N GLY A 359 11.89 2.66 -17.59
CA GLY A 359 12.73 1.61 -18.19
C GLY A 359 14.20 1.64 -17.83
N ASP A 360 14.58 2.41 -16.81
CA ASP A 360 15.93 2.33 -16.25
C ASP A 360 16.04 1.27 -15.16
N TYR A 361 17.25 0.99 -14.67
CA TYR A 361 17.47 0.02 -13.61
C TYR A 361 16.73 0.39 -12.32
N HIS A 362 16.08 -0.61 -11.72
CA HIS A 362 15.40 -0.48 -10.44
C HIS A 362 15.16 -1.84 -9.78
N GLY A 363 14.97 -1.82 -8.47
CA GLY A 363 14.20 -2.80 -7.71
C GLY A 363 12.77 -2.28 -7.58
N ASP A 364 11.80 -3.19 -7.68
CA ASP A 364 10.39 -2.86 -7.60
C ASP A 364 10.11 -2.07 -6.31
N HIS A 365 9.39 -0.95 -6.44
CA HIS A 365 8.89 -0.12 -5.34
C HIS A 365 9.93 0.22 -4.24
N SER A 366 11.19 0.44 -4.60
CA SER A 366 12.23 0.81 -3.63
C SER A 366 11.95 2.11 -2.84
N PHE A 367 10.99 2.92 -3.29
CA PHE A 367 10.48 4.11 -2.60
C PHE A 367 9.53 3.80 -1.42
N GLU A 368 9.09 2.56 -1.26
CA GLU A 368 8.26 2.15 -0.13
C GLU A 368 9.07 1.97 1.14
N VAL A 369 8.43 2.09 2.29
CA VAL A 369 9.06 1.78 3.59
C VAL A 369 9.41 0.30 3.74
N ASN A 370 8.57 -0.58 3.18
CA ASN A 370 8.79 -2.02 3.06
C ASN A 370 8.82 -2.37 1.56
N PRO A 371 9.95 -2.20 0.85
CA PRO A 371 10.05 -2.62 -0.54
C PRO A 371 9.82 -4.13 -0.69
N PRO A 372 9.30 -4.61 -1.83
CA PRO A 372 9.18 -6.03 -2.11
C PRO A 372 10.49 -6.82 -1.94
N SER A 373 10.38 -8.05 -1.45
CA SER A 373 11.43 -9.06 -1.46
C SER A 373 11.44 -9.78 -2.80
N TYR A 374 10.49 -10.68 -3.02
CA TYR A 374 10.41 -11.50 -4.23
C TYR A 374 9.37 -10.96 -5.21
N THR A 375 9.71 -10.95 -6.50
CA THR A 375 8.75 -10.74 -7.59
C THR A 375 8.69 -11.98 -8.47
N ILE A 376 7.47 -12.36 -8.86
CA ILE A 376 7.18 -13.43 -9.82
C ILE A 376 6.56 -12.79 -11.07
N LEU A 377 7.17 -13.01 -12.23
CA LEU A 377 6.67 -12.54 -13.51
C LEU A 377 6.45 -13.73 -14.45
N ARG A 378 5.19 -13.93 -14.86
CA ARG A 378 4.78 -14.99 -15.80
C ARG A 378 4.39 -14.38 -17.13
N PHE A 379 5.00 -14.83 -18.22
CA PHE A 379 4.63 -14.38 -19.56
C PHE A 379 3.46 -15.18 -20.13
N VAL A 380 2.44 -14.45 -20.59
CA VAL A 380 1.29 -15.00 -21.32
C VAL A 380 1.60 -15.06 -22.81
N ARG A 381 2.15 -13.96 -23.36
CA ARG A 381 2.61 -13.87 -24.74
C ARG A 381 3.85 -13.00 -24.84
N HIS A 382 4.72 -13.32 -25.79
CA HIS A 382 5.96 -12.61 -26.03
C HIS A 382 6.21 -12.46 -27.54
N PRO A 383 6.74 -11.31 -28.02
CA PRO A 383 7.15 -11.15 -29.40
C PRO A 383 8.30 -12.13 -29.80
N PRO A 384 8.52 -12.40 -31.10
CA PRO A 384 9.63 -13.24 -31.54
C PRO A 384 11.03 -12.70 -31.12
N THR A 385 11.18 -11.38 -31.07
CA THR A 385 12.41 -10.65 -30.75
C THR A 385 12.10 -9.40 -29.91
N GLY A 386 13.06 -8.95 -29.09
CA GLY A 386 12.89 -7.77 -28.22
C GLY A 386 12.06 -8.07 -26.97
N GLY A 387 11.98 -7.12 -26.02
CA GLY A 387 11.18 -7.27 -24.80
C GLY A 387 11.86 -8.01 -23.65
N ASP A 388 13.15 -8.29 -23.79
CA ASP A 388 14.02 -8.95 -22.81
C ASP A 388 14.10 -8.18 -21.48
N THR A 389 14.61 -8.83 -20.43
CA THR A 389 14.86 -8.19 -19.14
C THR A 389 16.30 -8.42 -18.70
N LEU A 390 16.96 -7.36 -18.25
CA LEU A 390 18.28 -7.44 -17.62
C LEU A 390 18.12 -7.51 -16.10
N PHE A 391 18.96 -8.32 -15.44
CA PHE A 391 19.09 -8.36 -13.99
C PHE A 391 20.58 -8.26 -13.62
N THR A 392 20.94 -7.30 -12.78
CA THR A 392 22.33 -7.05 -12.36
C THR A 392 22.50 -7.25 -10.87
N SER A 393 23.52 -7.99 -10.46
CA SER A 393 23.79 -8.30 -9.04
C SER A 393 24.34 -7.08 -8.29
N GLN A 394 23.54 -6.54 -7.37
CA GLN A 394 23.96 -5.42 -6.51
C GLN A 394 24.98 -5.85 -5.45
N ALA A 395 25.04 -7.14 -5.11
CA ALA A 395 26.07 -7.69 -4.23
C ALA A 395 27.44 -7.73 -4.92
N LYS A 396 27.51 -8.17 -6.19
CA LYS A 396 28.79 -8.16 -6.91
C LYS A 396 29.29 -6.76 -7.24
N LEU A 397 28.36 -5.84 -7.53
CA LEU A 397 28.70 -4.43 -7.66
C LEU A 397 29.34 -3.88 -6.38
N TYR A 398 28.83 -4.25 -5.20
CA TYR A 398 29.48 -3.91 -3.94
C TYR A 398 30.86 -4.55 -3.82
N ASP A 399 30.97 -5.86 -4.07
CA ASP A 399 32.23 -6.60 -3.98
C ASP A 399 33.36 -5.97 -4.81
N SER A 400 33.03 -5.46 -5.99
CA SER A 400 33.99 -4.85 -6.93
C SER A 400 34.43 -3.43 -6.56
N LEU A 401 33.77 -2.78 -5.60
CA LEU A 401 34.21 -1.48 -5.10
C LEU A 401 35.57 -1.60 -4.39
N SER A 402 36.40 -0.58 -4.53
CA SER A 402 37.62 -0.45 -3.75
C SER A 402 37.29 -0.38 -2.24
N PRO A 403 38.21 -0.81 -1.35
CA PRO A 403 38.00 -0.68 0.10
C PRO A 403 37.67 0.75 0.53
N THR A 404 38.27 1.75 -0.13
CA THR A 404 37.99 3.17 0.10
C THR A 404 36.53 3.50 -0.21
N LEU A 405 36.03 3.11 -1.39
CA LEU A 405 34.63 3.38 -1.75
C LEU A 405 33.65 2.58 -0.88
N LYS A 406 33.96 1.33 -0.53
CA LYS A 406 33.16 0.56 0.44
C LYS A 406 33.05 1.33 1.76
N LYS A 407 34.16 1.81 2.31
CA LYS A 407 34.18 2.59 3.55
C LYS A 407 33.43 3.93 3.41
N THR A 408 33.63 4.65 2.32
CA THR A 408 33.01 5.96 2.09
C THR A 408 31.49 5.87 1.91
N LEU A 409 31.01 4.85 1.19
CA LEU A 409 29.57 4.66 0.93
C LEU A 409 28.86 3.98 2.10
N SER A 410 29.59 3.24 2.94
CA SER A 410 29.05 2.61 4.15
C SER A 410 28.52 3.67 5.12
N GLY A 411 27.25 3.54 5.51
CA GLY A 411 26.58 4.48 6.41
C GLY A 411 25.93 5.68 5.74
N LEU A 412 26.11 5.87 4.43
CA LEU A 412 25.29 6.81 3.66
C LEU A 412 23.89 6.23 3.43
N THR A 413 22.93 7.13 3.25
CA THR A 413 21.54 6.82 2.88
C THR A 413 21.20 7.45 1.53
N ALA A 414 20.19 6.93 0.87
CA ALA A 414 19.65 7.45 -0.38
C ALA A 414 18.14 7.69 -0.22
N VAL A 415 17.63 8.76 -0.82
CA VAL A 415 16.20 9.05 -0.84
C VAL A 415 15.60 8.50 -2.12
N HIS A 416 14.69 7.53 -1.98
CA HIS A 416 13.93 6.92 -3.05
C HIS A 416 12.56 7.59 -3.15
N SER A 417 12.17 8.05 -4.33
CA SER A 417 10.94 8.80 -4.58
C SER A 417 10.06 8.15 -5.64
N SER A 418 8.75 8.10 -5.39
CA SER A 418 7.75 7.75 -6.40
C SER A 418 7.15 8.95 -7.13
N GLU A 419 7.54 10.18 -6.82
CA GLU A 419 6.95 11.41 -7.36
C GLU A 419 6.89 11.42 -8.89
N GLN A 420 7.97 11.00 -9.54
CA GLN A 420 8.02 11.03 -11.00
C GLN A 420 7.21 9.90 -11.63
N ALA A 421 7.20 8.70 -11.02
CA ALA A 421 6.34 7.59 -11.45
C ALA A 421 4.85 7.94 -11.26
N TYR A 422 4.52 8.59 -10.15
CA TYR A 422 3.18 9.10 -9.85
C TYR A 422 2.75 10.15 -10.88
N ALA A 423 3.60 11.16 -11.12
CA ALA A 423 3.31 12.21 -12.08
C ALA A 423 3.12 11.66 -13.51
N LEU A 424 3.95 10.69 -13.92
CA LEU A 424 3.84 10.04 -15.23
C LEU A 424 2.54 9.24 -15.34
N SER A 425 2.18 8.47 -14.31
CA SER A 425 0.94 7.70 -14.27
C SER A 425 -0.28 8.62 -14.41
N VAL A 426 -0.33 9.70 -13.62
CA VAL A 426 -1.42 10.69 -13.68
C VAL A 426 -1.46 11.38 -15.05
N ALA A 427 -0.31 11.77 -15.61
CA ALA A 427 -0.24 12.38 -16.95
C ALA A 427 -0.74 11.45 -18.06
N GLN A 428 -0.60 10.14 -17.88
CA GLN A 428 -1.11 9.11 -18.81
C GLN A 428 -2.58 8.72 -18.53
N GLY A 429 -3.27 9.43 -17.63
CA GLY A 429 -4.66 9.15 -17.25
C GLY A 429 -4.82 7.99 -16.26
N GLY A 430 -3.71 7.50 -15.68
CA GLY A 430 -3.72 6.57 -14.57
C GLY A 430 -4.27 7.22 -13.30
N LYS A 431 -4.81 6.38 -12.41
CA LYS A 431 -5.30 6.77 -11.08
C LYS A 431 -4.53 5.99 -10.02
N PRO A 432 -3.32 6.43 -9.62
CA PRO A 432 -2.55 5.74 -8.62
C PRO A 432 -3.33 5.63 -7.31
N LEU A 433 -3.35 4.43 -6.75
CA LEU A 433 -3.98 4.10 -5.49
C LEU A 433 -3.28 4.75 -4.29
N ARG A 434 -2.02 5.16 -4.42
CA ARG A 434 -1.24 5.79 -3.35
C ARG A 434 -0.55 7.04 -3.85
N GLY A 435 -0.49 8.05 -2.98
CA GLY A 435 0.15 9.32 -3.27
C GLY A 435 1.67 9.16 -3.42
N PRO A 436 2.36 10.18 -3.94
CA PRO A 436 3.81 10.13 -4.04
C PRO A 436 4.44 10.07 -2.64
N VAL A 437 5.50 9.27 -2.51
CA VAL A 437 6.24 9.07 -1.27
C VAL A 437 7.73 9.25 -1.51
N ARG A 438 8.43 9.68 -0.46
CA ARG A 438 9.89 9.69 -0.37
C ARG A 438 10.29 8.91 0.87
N THR A 439 11.18 7.95 0.68
CA THR A 439 11.70 7.13 1.78
C THR A 439 13.21 7.12 1.74
N GLU A 440 13.84 7.31 2.89
CA GLU A 440 15.28 7.25 3.05
C GLU A 440 15.70 5.83 3.45
N HIS A 441 16.54 5.21 2.63
CA HIS A 441 17.05 3.85 2.85
C HIS A 441 18.58 3.85 2.89
N PRO A 442 19.24 2.88 3.54
CA PRO A 442 20.69 2.72 3.45
C PRO A 442 21.14 2.58 2.00
N LEU A 443 22.18 3.33 1.60
CA LEU A 443 22.78 3.24 0.27
C LEU A 443 23.53 1.93 0.11
N ILE A 444 24.19 1.46 1.16
CA ILE A 444 24.65 0.08 1.29
C ILE A 444 23.70 -0.63 2.25
N ARG A 445 23.12 -1.76 1.83
CA ARG A 445 22.22 -2.57 2.66
C ARG A 445 22.81 -3.95 2.93
N THR A 446 22.39 -4.57 4.03
CA THR A 446 22.62 -5.99 4.32
C THR A 446 21.46 -6.82 3.77
N HIS A 447 21.74 -7.93 3.07
CA HIS A 447 20.70 -8.88 2.69
C HIS A 447 20.18 -9.63 3.93
N PRO A 448 18.87 -9.69 4.20
CA PRO A 448 18.34 -10.33 5.40
C PRO A 448 18.68 -11.82 5.50
N VAL A 449 18.59 -12.54 4.36
CA VAL A 449 18.88 -13.97 4.24
C VAL A 449 20.37 -14.26 4.10
N THR A 450 21.00 -13.78 3.01
CA THR A 450 22.40 -14.13 2.67
C THR A 450 23.46 -13.35 3.45
N ARG A 451 23.08 -12.27 4.13
CA ARG A 451 23.97 -11.35 4.87
C ARG A 451 25.05 -10.65 4.04
N LYS A 452 25.04 -10.82 2.72
CA LYS A 452 25.89 -10.07 1.79
C LYS A 452 25.61 -8.57 1.90
N GLN A 453 26.62 -7.76 1.61
CA GLN A 453 26.48 -6.32 1.44
C GLN A 453 26.15 -5.98 -0.02
N LEU A 454 25.24 -5.03 -0.23
CA LEU A 454 24.74 -4.67 -1.56
C LEU A 454 24.64 -3.16 -1.70
N ILE A 455 24.97 -2.66 -2.89
CA ILE A 455 24.64 -1.28 -3.26
C ILE A 455 23.13 -1.22 -3.48
N ASN A 456 22.36 -0.52 -2.66
CA ASN A 456 20.91 -0.35 -2.80
C ASN A 456 20.57 0.84 -3.72
N TYR A 457 21.19 0.91 -4.89
CA TYR A 457 21.06 2.05 -5.79
C TYR A 457 20.14 1.74 -6.96
N ASN A 458 19.02 2.47 -7.00
CA ASN A 458 17.94 2.26 -7.95
C ASN A 458 17.73 3.55 -8.75
N PRO A 459 18.44 3.76 -9.88
CA PRO A 459 18.49 5.06 -10.55
C PRO A 459 17.13 5.57 -11.03
N GLN A 460 16.14 4.70 -11.26
CA GLN A 460 14.77 5.14 -11.56
C GLN A 460 14.07 5.83 -10.38
N PHE A 461 14.51 5.61 -9.14
CA PHE A 461 13.82 6.07 -7.93
C PHE A 461 14.69 6.94 -7.00
N VAL A 462 16.02 6.75 -6.99
CA VAL A 462 16.91 7.51 -6.12
C VAL A 462 17.08 8.94 -6.66
N ILE A 463 16.76 9.93 -5.83
CA ILE A 463 16.79 11.35 -6.22
C ILE A 463 17.97 12.13 -5.62
N HIS A 464 18.50 11.74 -4.47
CA HIS A 464 19.71 12.31 -3.85
C HIS A 464 20.20 11.48 -2.66
N ILE A 465 21.41 11.81 -2.18
CA ILE A 465 22.06 11.28 -0.96
C ILE A 465 22.11 12.41 0.07
N PRO A 466 21.30 12.37 1.15
CA PRO A 466 21.12 13.51 2.07
C PRO A 466 22.39 13.99 2.77
N ALA A 467 23.31 13.07 3.05
CA ALA A 467 24.55 13.35 3.79
C ALA A 467 25.63 14.05 2.94
N LEU A 468 25.39 14.27 1.64
CA LEU A 468 26.34 14.89 0.71
C LEU A 468 25.81 16.24 0.22
N THR A 469 26.71 17.15 -0.15
CA THR A 469 26.31 18.37 -0.87
C THR A 469 25.68 18.01 -2.21
N GLY A 470 24.91 18.93 -2.81
CA GLY A 470 24.23 18.65 -4.09
C GLY A 470 25.19 18.23 -5.22
N VAL A 471 26.39 18.82 -5.26
CA VAL A 471 27.41 18.47 -6.26
C VAL A 471 27.98 17.08 -5.99
N GLU A 472 28.35 16.77 -4.75
CA GLU A 472 28.86 15.46 -4.37
C GLU A 472 27.81 14.37 -4.60
N SER A 473 26.57 14.58 -4.14
CA SER A 473 25.47 13.64 -4.34
C SER A 473 25.25 13.35 -5.82
N LYS A 474 25.27 14.38 -6.68
CA LYS A 474 25.14 14.20 -8.13
C LYS A 474 26.25 13.32 -8.69
N HIS A 475 27.51 13.62 -8.39
CA HIS A 475 28.65 12.88 -8.95
C HIS A 475 28.74 11.45 -8.39
N VAL A 476 28.41 11.24 -7.11
CA VAL A 476 28.33 9.89 -6.53
C VAL A 476 27.22 9.08 -7.18
N MET A 477 26.03 9.66 -7.38
CA MET A 477 24.95 8.96 -8.09
C MET A 477 25.32 8.64 -9.54
N GLU A 478 25.99 9.55 -10.25
CA GLU A 478 26.47 9.29 -11.62
C GLU A 478 27.49 8.15 -11.66
N PHE A 479 28.44 8.13 -10.72
CA PHE A 479 29.38 7.02 -10.57
C PHE A 479 28.65 5.69 -10.32
N LEU A 480 27.68 5.66 -9.40
CA LEU A 480 26.92 4.44 -9.09
C LEU A 480 26.09 3.97 -10.29
N ARG A 481 25.52 4.91 -11.05
CA ARG A 481 24.81 4.65 -12.30
C ARG A 481 25.76 4.06 -13.34
N GLU A 482 26.91 4.66 -13.57
CA GLU A 482 27.91 4.15 -14.52
C GLU A 482 28.41 2.75 -14.11
N HIS A 483 28.70 2.54 -12.83
CA HIS A 483 29.11 1.25 -12.26
C HIS A 483 28.05 0.17 -12.50
N LEU A 484 26.77 0.50 -12.34
CA LEU A 484 25.65 -0.40 -12.62
C LEU A 484 25.48 -0.69 -14.13
N HIS A 485 25.62 0.32 -14.99
CA HIS A 485 25.42 0.19 -16.43
C HIS A 485 26.58 -0.49 -17.18
N THR A 486 27.78 -0.51 -16.59
CA THR A 486 28.98 -1.13 -17.18
C THR A 486 29.28 -2.54 -16.65
N ALA A 487 28.44 -3.07 -15.75
CA ALA A 487 28.62 -4.37 -15.12
C ALA A 487 28.04 -5.55 -15.92
N ASP A 488 28.43 -5.68 -17.19
CA ASP A 488 28.00 -6.77 -18.07
C ASP A 488 28.39 -8.16 -17.49
N ASP A 489 29.50 -8.23 -16.76
CA ASP A 489 30.00 -9.43 -16.07
C ASP A 489 29.14 -9.84 -14.86
N PHE A 490 28.36 -8.91 -14.29
CA PHE A 490 27.43 -9.15 -13.18
C PHE A 490 25.97 -9.14 -13.61
N THR A 491 25.70 -9.18 -14.92
CA THR A 491 24.37 -9.01 -15.50
C THR A 491 23.94 -10.22 -16.30
N VAL A 492 22.69 -10.66 -16.13
CA VAL A 492 22.05 -11.63 -17.02
C VAL A 492 21.00 -10.93 -17.88
N ARG A 493 21.02 -11.20 -19.19
CA ARG A 493 19.96 -10.82 -20.13
C ARG A 493 19.06 -12.02 -20.38
N TRP A 494 17.82 -11.94 -19.90
CA TRP A 494 16.83 -12.98 -20.10
C TRP A 494 15.92 -12.66 -21.29
N LYS A 495 16.03 -13.47 -22.34
CA LYS A 495 15.10 -13.46 -23.48
C LYS A 495 13.89 -14.33 -23.15
N TRP A 496 12.72 -13.72 -23.09
CA TRP A 496 11.49 -14.40 -22.74
C TRP A 496 10.97 -15.30 -23.86
N GLU A 497 10.19 -16.30 -23.46
CA GLU A 497 9.36 -17.13 -24.34
C GLU A 497 7.96 -17.22 -23.70
N PRO A 498 6.90 -17.52 -24.48
CA PRO A 498 5.58 -17.80 -23.91
C PRO A 498 5.66 -18.85 -22.79
N ASN A 499 4.92 -18.64 -21.70
CA ASN A 499 4.92 -19.50 -20.52
C ASN A 499 6.27 -19.60 -19.79
N SER A 500 7.20 -18.68 -20.04
CA SER A 500 8.38 -18.52 -19.18
C SER A 500 8.03 -17.78 -17.90
N ILE A 501 8.71 -18.13 -16.82
CA ILE A 501 8.58 -17.46 -15.53
C ILE A 501 9.98 -17.06 -15.07
N ALA A 502 10.11 -15.85 -14.55
CA ALA A 502 11.27 -15.47 -13.75
C ALA A 502 10.81 -15.08 -12.35
N ILE A 503 11.60 -15.49 -11.37
CA ILE A 503 11.44 -15.12 -9.98
C ILE A 503 12.74 -14.48 -9.52
N TRP A 504 12.68 -13.26 -9.02
CA TRP A 504 13.87 -12.55 -8.55
C TRP A 504 13.70 -11.97 -7.17
N ASP A 505 14.82 -11.75 -6.49
CA ASP A 505 14.91 -11.06 -5.22
C ASP A 505 15.28 -9.58 -5.46
N ASN A 506 14.30 -8.68 -5.37
CA ASN A 506 14.46 -7.23 -5.52
C ASN A 506 15.45 -6.62 -4.51
N ARG A 507 15.72 -7.31 -3.40
CA ARG A 507 16.72 -6.86 -2.42
C ARG A 507 18.13 -7.01 -2.96
N SER A 508 18.32 -7.89 -3.96
CA SER A 508 19.63 -8.32 -4.45
C SER A 508 19.97 -7.91 -5.88
N VAL A 509 18.97 -7.67 -6.72
CA VAL A 509 19.16 -7.29 -8.12
C VAL A 509 18.48 -5.95 -8.43
N ALA A 510 19.13 -5.17 -9.29
CA ALA A 510 18.46 -4.12 -10.04
C ALA A 510 18.14 -4.67 -11.43
N HIS A 511 16.97 -4.37 -11.96
CA HIS A 511 16.50 -4.89 -13.23
C HIS A 511 15.92 -3.80 -14.12
N ARG A 512 15.90 -4.06 -15.43
CA ARG A 512 15.23 -3.19 -16.40
C ARG A 512 14.70 -3.97 -17.60
N ALA A 513 13.55 -3.53 -18.11
CA ALA A 513 13.03 -4.02 -19.37
C ALA A 513 13.82 -3.40 -20.53
N ILE A 514 14.18 -4.21 -21.53
CA ILE A 514 14.80 -3.69 -22.75
C ILE A 514 13.69 -3.18 -23.68
N PRO A 515 13.65 -1.85 -23.95
CA PRO A 515 12.61 -1.25 -24.76
C PRO A 515 12.76 -1.52 -26.25
N GLY A 516 11.64 -1.39 -26.98
CA GLY A 516 11.60 -1.16 -28.42
C GLY A 516 11.89 -2.37 -29.32
N GLY A 517 11.56 -2.21 -30.61
CA GLY A 517 11.87 -3.18 -31.67
C GLY A 517 10.86 -4.33 -31.84
N TYR A 518 9.67 -4.23 -31.25
CA TYR A 518 8.61 -5.25 -31.35
C TYR A 518 7.20 -4.64 -31.36
N ASP A 519 6.18 -5.46 -31.65
CA ASP A 519 4.77 -5.06 -31.48
C ASP A 519 4.40 -5.14 -29.99
N PRO A 520 4.08 -4.01 -29.31
CA PRO A 520 3.73 -3.99 -27.89
C PRO A 520 2.56 -4.92 -27.53
N ARG A 521 1.63 -5.13 -28.47
CA ARG A 521 0.46 -5.99 -28.27
C ARG A 521 0.81 -7.47 -28.19
N ALA A 522 2.00 -7.85 -28.65
CA ALA A 522 2.51 -9.21 -28.56
C ALA A 522 3.18 -9.52 -27.22
N ARG A 523 3.32 -8.54 -26.31
CA ARG A 523 3.95 -8.71 -25.01
C ARG A 523 2.94 -8.50 -23.89
N GLU A 524 2.71 -9.55 -23.11
CA GLU A 524 1.85 -9.51 -21.93
C GLU A 524 2.36 -10.50 -20.89
N ALA A 525 2.48 -10.02 -19.65
CA ALA A 525 2.87 -10.81 -18.51
C ALA A 525 2.06 -10.43 -17.26
N THR A 526 1.99 -11.33 -16.29
CA THR A 526 1.35 -11.09 -14.99
C THR A 526 2.41 -11.08 -13.90
N ARG A 527 2.45 -10.00 -13.13
CA ARG A 527 3.40 -9.79 -12.03
C ARG A 527 2.70 -9.83 -10.68
N THR A 528 3.28 -10.58 -9.75
CA THR A 528 2.96 -10.51 -8.33
C THR A 528 4.26 -10.28 -7.56
N ALA A 529 4.18 -9.57 -6.44
CA ALA A 529 5.31 -9.28 -5.58
C ALA A 529 4.95 -9.54 -4.12
N VAL A 530 5.96 -9.77 -3.28
CA VAL A 530 5.82 -10.06 -1.85
C VAL A 530 6.56 -8.99 -1.07
N PHE A 531 5.95 -8.41 -0.04
CA PHE A 531 6.61 -7.42 0.80
C PHE A 531 7.89 -7.97 1.44
N GLY A 532 8.92 -7.15 1.49
CA GLY A 532 10.14 -7.39 2.25
C GLY A 532 10.16 -6.63 3.56
N GLU A 533 11.24 -6.84 4.32
CA GLU A 533 11.58 -6.06 5.49
C GLU A 533 11.99 -4.62 5.13
N VAL A 534 11.97 -3.72 6.12
CA VAL A 534 12.56 -2.39 5.97
C VAL A 534 14.08 -2.55 5.72
N PRO A 535 14.66 -1.95 4.66
CA PRO A 535 16.09 -2.03 4.40
C PRO A 535 16.93 -1.56 5.58
N PHE A 536 18.00 -2.30 5.88
CA PHE A 536 18.90 -2.01 6.99
C PHE A 536 20.37 -2.28 6.61
N TYR A 537 21.29 -1.73 7.40
CA TYR A 537 22.73 -1.92 7.25
C TYR A 537 23.34 -2.32 8.60
N GLU A 538 24.00 -3.48 8.64
CA GLU A 538 24.66 -4.04 9.84
C GLU A 538 26.20 -4.04 9.73
N GLY A 539 26.75 -3.56 8.61
CA GLY A 539 28.18 -3.73 8.30
C GLY A 539 28.51 -5.12 7.72
N PRO A 540 29.70 -5.29 7.11
CA PRO A 540 30.13 -6.58 6.58
C PRO A 540 30.29 -7.62 7.69
N SER A 541 29.91 -8.87 7.39
CA SER A 541 30.06 -9.98 8.33
C SER A 541 31.54 -10.27 8.60
N GLN A 542 31.89 -10.59 9.85
CA GLN A 542 33.27 -10.97 10.22
C GLN A 542 33.78 -12.25 9.53
N ASN A 543 32.90 -12.99 8.84
CA ASN A 543 33.22 -14.22 8.11
C ASN A 543 33.39 -14.03 6.59
N GLU A 544 33.32 -12.80 6.06
CA GLU A 544 33.60 -12.56 4.63
C GLU A 544 35.12 -12.65 4.36
N PRO A 545 35.57 -13.44 3.37
CA PRO A 545 36.97 -13.48 2.98
C PRO A 545 37.39 -12.10 2.47
N GLN A 546 38.21 -11.39 3.24
CA GLN A 546 38.87 -10.18 2.78
C GLN A 546 39.90 -10.57 1.71
N VAL A 547 39.61 -10.22 0.46
CA VAL A 547 40.63 -10.24 -0.59
C VAL A 547 41.57 -9.06 -0.30
N ASP A 548 42.86 -9.32 -0.17
CA ASP A 548 43.86 -8.26 -0.01
C ASP A 548 43.88 -7.41 -1.29
N ALA A 549 43.17 -6.29 -1.24
CA ALA A 549 42.98 -5.40 -2.37
C ALA A 549 44.27 -4.64 -2.72
N LYS A 550 45.24 -4.57 -1.80
CA LYS A 550 46.48 -3.82 -2.01
C LYS A 550 47.37 -4.52 -3.03
N GLU A 551 47.54 -5.84 -2.92
CA GLU A 551 48.30 -6.64 -3.89
C GLU A 551 47.68 -6.60 -5.29
N LYS A 552 46.35 -6.73 -5.41
CA LYS A 552 45.65 -6.66 -6.72
C LYS A 552 45.70 -5.27 -7.35
N GLN A 553 45.59 -4.22 -6.54
CA GLN A 553 45.57 -2.85 -7.04
C GLN A 553 46.97 -2.44 -7.53
N GLU A 554 48.04 -2.84 -6.82
CA GLU A 554 49.42 -2.64 -7.25
C GLU A 554 49.76 -3.44 -8.52
N GLU A 555 49.31 -4.70 -8.66
CA GLU A 555 49.48 -5.49 -9.91
C GLU A 555 48.78 -4.86 -11.12
N ILE A 556 47.56 -4.35 -10.94
CA ILE A 556 46.78 -3.73 -12.02
C ILE A 556 47.37 -2.37 -12.40
N PHE A 557 47.76 -1.55 -11.42
CA PHE A 557 48.38 -0.23 -11.68
C PHE A 557 49.76 -0.37 -12.33
N ASP A 558 50.63 -1.24 -11.83
CA ASP A 558 51.95 -1.50 -12.42
C ASP A 558 51.83 -2.10 -13.83
N GLY A 559 50.80 -2.91 -14.08
CA GLY A 559 50.50 -3.50 -15.38
C GLY A 559 49.97 -2.51 -16.43
N TYR A 560 49.17 -1.51 -16.03
CA TYR A 560 48.57 -0.54 -16.95
C TYR A 560 49.39 0.73 -17.17
N PHE A 561 50.09 1.22 -16.15
CA PHE A 561 50.73 2.54 -16.18
C PHE A 561 52.25 2.51 -16.04
N GLY A 562 52.85 1.34 -15.76
CA GLY A 562 54.26 1.24 -15.43
C GLY A 562 54.59 1.90 -14.10
N ARG A 563 55.66 1.43 -13.44
CA ARG A 563 56.06 1.95 -12.13
C ARG A 563 56.32 3.46 -12.17
N TYR A 564 55.55 4.20 -11.37
CA TYR A 564 55.73 5.63 -11.18
C TYR A 564 56.75 5.87 -10.05
N ASP A 565 57.85 6.56 -10.37
CA ASP A 565 58.90 6.93 -9.41
C ASP A 565 58.56 8.32 -8.81
N GLU A 566 58.35 8.39 -7.49
CA GLU A 566 57.94 9.61 -6.80
C GLU A 566 59.10 10.61 -6.71
N GLY A 567 58.98 11.72 -7.45
CA GLY A 567 59.89 12.84 -7.31
C GLY A 567 59.37 14.10 -7.97
N LYS A 568 58.54 14.87 -7.23
CA LYS A 568 58.63 16.34 -7.03
C LYS A 568 57.28 16.95 -6.61
N GLU A 569 57.32 17.61 -5.45
CA GLU A 569 56.25 18.41 -4.84
C GLU A 569 55.95 19.71 -5.61
N GLY A 570 54.74 20.22 -5.42
CA GLY A 570 54.34 21.58 -5.76
C GLY A 570 53.00 21.97 -5.11
N GLU A 571 53.08 22.77 -4.04
CA GLU A 571 51.97 23.41 -3.31
C GLU A 571 51.22 24.44 -4.17
N ILE A 572 49.88 24.58 -4.03
CA ILE A 572 49.17 25.87 -4.17
C ILE A 572 47.90 25.94 -3.28
N THR A 573 47.90 27.00 -2.46
CA THR A 573 46.97 27.72 -1.56
C THR A 573 45.43 27.65 -1.69
N GLU A 574 44.76 27.73 -0.51
CA GLU A 574 43.31 27.94 -0.27
C GLU A 574 42.86 29.42 -0.20
N GLY A 575 41.55 29.67 -0.42
CA GLY A 575 40.88 30.94 -0.09
C GLY A 575 39.33 30.90 -0.02
N VAL A 576 38.80 31.14 1.19
CA VAL A 576 37.63 31.98 1.64
C VAL A 576 36.21 31.72 1.02
N THR A 577 35.07 31.51 1.74
CA THR A 577 34.27 32.50 2.53
C THR A 577 32.94 31.93 3.14
N ALA A 578 32.62 32.42 4.35
CA ALA A 578 31.34 32.92 4.97
C ALA A 578 29.92 32.27 4.83
N SER A 579 29.38 31.86 6.00
CA SER A 579 28.13 32.26 6.71
C SER A 579 26.80 32.58 5.99
N THR A 580 25.67 31.99 6.45
CA THR A 580 24.50 32.71 7.02
C THR A 580 23.43 31.76 7.60
N THR A 581 22.69 32.23 8.61
CA THR A 581 21.61 31.54 9.35
C THR A 581 20.22 32.08 8.99
N ALA A 582 19.18 31.25 9.10
CA ALA A 582 17.78 31.66 9.08
C ALA A 582 16.95 30.93 10.16
N LYS A 583 16.01 31.64 10.78
CA LYS A 583 15.01 31.11 11.74
C LYS A 583 13.61 31.15 11.11
N ALA A 584 12.79 30.16 11.49
CA ALA A 584 11.39 30.00 11.12
C ALA A 584 10.46 30.21 12.34
N GLN A 585 9.16 30.40 12.09
CA GLN A 585 8.05 30.10 13.02
C GLN A 585 6.75 29.71 12.25
N PRO A 586 5.77 29.02 12.89
CA PRO A 586 4.86 28.05 12.26
C PRO A 586 3.36 28.46 12.21
N SER A 587 2.51 27.63 11.59
CA SER A 587 1.04 27.77 11.49
C SER A 587 0.26 26.56 12.07
N ALA A 588 -1.05 26.76 12.30
CA ALA A 588 -2.00 25.86 12.98
C ALA A 588 -2.79 24.94 12.01
N ALA A 589 -3.38 23.86 12.55
CA ALA A 589 -3.87 22.69 11.82
C ALA A 589 -5.38 22.68 11.47
N GLU A 590 -5.67 22.10 10.32
CA GLU A 590 -6.97 21.80 9.71
C GLU A 590 -7.12 20.27 9.65
N ILE A 591 -8.34 19.74 9.81
CA ILE A 591 -8.59 18.30 9.71
C ILE A 591 -9.29 18.05 8.38
N VAL A 592 -8.48 17.63 7.42
CA VAL A 592 -8.89 17.08 6.13
C VAL A 592 -8.76 15.56 6.26
N VAL A 593 -9.85 14.83 6.00
CA VAL A 593 -9.84 13.36 5.96
C VAL A 593 -10.13 12.97 4.52
N ASN A 594 -9.15 12.36 3.87
CA ASN A 594 -9.21 11.95 2.46
C ASN A 594 -9.57 10.47 2.33
#